data_AF-A0A3C1YDJ9-F1
#
_entry.id   AF-A0A3C1YDJ9-F1
#
_cell.length_a   1.000
_cell.length_b   1.000
_cell.length_c   1.000
_cell.angle_alpha   90.00
_cell.angle_beta   90.00
_cell.angle_gamma   90.00
#
_symmetry.space_group_name_H-M   'P 1'
#
loop_
_entity.id
_entity.type
_entity.pdbx_description
1 polymer ?
#
loop_
_entity_poly.entity_id
_entity_poly.type
_entity_poly.pdbx_seq_one_letter_code
_entity_poly.pdbx_strand_id
1 'polypeptide(L)'
;MEIFAGRRRDINKGYWMSFENHPRLEETKKHIYVRCLPCLEYLYEQLKEEPQSIKLQNPLNCWKVVVVFGDMEECVELLCLLEEEPPTALAETCIRGRMGSSDKSSPNVVLIFQMLSEAERDAMLAHLRELAPHVNPGYSLFFERGCGDLYGSLCGDWHNWQVVAPVINRQLIPFIREKINKLLRGEY
;
A
#
# COMPACT_ATOMS: atom_id res chain seq x y z
N MET A 1 -5.70 21.60 0.29
CA MET A 1 -5.60 20.58 1.38
C MET A 1 -4.14 20.52 1.77
N GLU A 2 -3.76 20.28 3.02
CA GLU A 2 -2.32 20.19 3.40
C GLU A 2 -1.96 18.74 3.72
N ILE A 3 -0.82 18.27 3.20
CA ILE A 3 -0.27 16.92 3.36
C ILE A 3 0.97 17.00 4.25
N PHE A 4 0.95 16.19 5.30
CA PHE A 4 2.03 16.10 6.27
C PHE A 4 2.77 14.79 6.11
N ALA A 5 4.10 14.88 6.00
CA ALA A 5 4.97 13.71 5.95
C ALA A 5 5.60 13.42 7.32
N GLY A 6 5.66 12.14 7.68
CA GLY A 6 6.29 11.65 8.89
C GLY A 6 7.81 11.58 8.77
N ARG A 7 8.47 11.04 9.81
CA ARG A 7 9.92 10.77 9.73
C ARG A 7 10.20 9.61 8.79
N ARG A 8 11.26 9.74 7.98
CA ARG A 8 11.88 8.64 7.25
C ARG A 8 12.26 7.52 8.22
N ARG A 9 11.97 6.28 7.83
CA ARG A 9 12.39 5.06 8.51
C ARG A 9 13.16 4.19 7.54
N ASP A 10 14.42 3.93 7.84
CA ASP A 10 15.21 2.94 7.11
C ASP A 10 14.80 1.53 7.58
N ILE A 11 14.50 0.65 6.62
CA ILE A 11 14.11 -0.74 6.89
C ILE A 11 14.88 -1.68 5.98
N ASN A 12 15.58 -2.67 6.54
CA ASN A 12 16.44 -3.58 5.76
C ASN A 12 17.34 -2.81 4.77
N LYS A 13 17.14 -3.02 3.47
CA LYS A 13 17.87 -2.36 2.38
C LYS A 13 17.23 -1.07 1.88
N GLY A 14 16.02 -0.73 2.34
CA GLY A 14 15.20 0.37 1.85
C GLY A 14 14.91 1.45 2.89
N TYR A 15 13.95 2.33 2.57
CA TYR A 15 13.43 3.35 3.45
C TYR A 15 12.00 3.74 3.07
N TRP A 16 11.22 4.17 4.06
CA TRP A 16 9.85 4.66 3.84
C TRP A 16 9.53 5.86 4.70
N MET A 17 8.65 6.72 4.19
CA MET A 17 8.07 7.85 4.88
C MET A 17 6.56 7.83 4.67
N SER A 18 5.77 7.83 5.75
CA SER A 18 4.32 7.94 5.64
C SER A 18 3.91 9.38 5.41
N PHE A 19 2.80 9.61 4.71
CA PHE A 19 2.17 10.92 4.59
C PHE A 19 0.66 10.82 4.81
N GLU A 20 0.04 11.93 5.23
CA GLU A 20 -1.41 12.04 5.46
C GLU A 20 -1.86 13.50 5.39
N ASN A 21 -3.09 13.76 4.96
CA ASN A 21 -3.73 15.08 5.04
C ASN A 21 -4.16 15.49 6.47
N HIS A 22 -3.39 15.08 7.48
CA HIS A 22 -3.59 15.38 8.89
C HIS A 22 -2.24 15.43 9.63
N PRO A 23 -1.97 16.47 10.43
CA PRO A 23 -0.64 16.78 10.96
C PRO A 23 -0.06 15.73 11.89
N ARG A 24 -0.92 14.90 12.50
CA ARG A 24 -0.52 13.86 13.45
C ARG A 24 -0.49 12.45 12.86
N LEU A 25 -0.77 12.30 11.55
CA LEU A 25 -0.96 11.02 10.86
C LEU A 25 -1.89 10.07 11.66
N GLU A 26 -3.03 10.59 12.10
CA GLU A 26 -3.90 9.89 13.05
C GLU A 26 -4.65 8.76 12.38
N GLU A 27 -5.15 8.98 11.16
CA GLU A 27 -5.87 7.96 10.43
C GLU A 27 -4.92 6.85 9.96
N THR A 28 -3.67 7.16 9.62
CA THR A 28 -2.63 6.16 9.30
C THR A 28 -2.35 5.28 10.51
N LYS A 29 -2.15 5.87 11.71
CA LYS A 29 -1.92 5.11 12.95
C LYS A 29 -3.12 4.24 13.28
N LYS A 30 -4.31 4.83 13.29
CA LYS A 30 -5.58 4.13 13.55
C LYS A 30 -5.78 2.98 12.57
N HIS A 31 -5.58 3.22 11.28
CA HIS A 31 -5.74 2.23 10.22
C HIS A 31 -4.82 1.01 10.41
N ILE A 32 -3.58 1.21 10.89
CA ILE A 32 -2.68 0.10 11.21
C ILE A 32 -3.33 -0.81 12.26
N TYR A 33 -3.86 -0.27 13.35
CA TYR A 33 -4.42 -1.06 14.44
C TYR A 33 -5.81 -1.62 14.14
N VAL A 34 -6.66 -0.90 13.41
CA VAL A 34 -8.06 -1.31 13.19
C VAL A 34 -8.25 -2.13 11.90
N ARG A 35 -7.30 -2.09 10.96
CA ARG A 35 -7.38 -2.85 9.69
C ARG A 35 -6.17 -3.72 9.44
N CYS A 36 -4.96 -3.15 9.40
CA CYS A 36 -3.77 -3.91 9.00
C CYS A 36 -3.44 -5.04 9.98
N LEU A 37 -3.42 -4.75 11.27
CA LEU A 37 -3.10 -5.73 12.31
C LEU A 37 -4.12 -6.88 12.34
N PRO A 38 -5.44 -6.64 12.44
CA PRO A 38 -6.44 -7.72 12.36
C PRO A 38 -6.37 -8.53 11.06
N CYS A 39 -6.05 -7.89 9.93
CA CYS A 39 -5.89 -8.58 8.65
C CYS A 39 -4.70 -9.55 8.66
N LEU A 40 -3.57 -9.15 9.27
CA LEU A 40 -2.38 -9.98 9.41
C LEU A 40 -2.60 -11.11 10.41
N GLU A 41 -3.22 -10.83 11.56
CA GLU A 41 -3.57 -11.85 12.57
C GLU A 41 -4.50 -12.90 11.96
N TYR A 42 -5.53 -12.47 11.23
CA TYR A 42 -6.46 -13.38 10.56
C TYR A 42 -5.78 -14.25 9.50
N LEU A 43 -4.84 -13.72 8.73
CA LEU A 43 -4.04 -14.53 7.80
C LEU A 43 -3.15 -15.51 8.56
N TYR A 44 -2.46 -15.06 9.61
CA TYR A 44 -1.58 -15.90 10.42
C TYR A 44 -2.30 -17.13 10.99
N GLU A 45 -3.50 -16.93 11.56
CA GLU A 45 -4.31 -18.02 12.10
C GLU A 45 -4.72 -19.03 11.03
N GLN A 46 -5.13 -18.56 9.85
CA GLN A 46 -5.49 -19.46 8.74
C GLN A 46 -4.31 -20.31 8.27
N LEU A 47 -3.09 -19.78 8.31
CA LEU A 47 -1.87 -20.49 7.85
C LEU A 47 -1.34 -21.54 8.83
N LYS A 48 -1.89 -21.65 10.06
CA LYS A 48 -1.45 -22.67 11.03
C LYS A 48 -1.75 -24.09 10.56
N GLU A 49 -2.87 -24.28 9.87
CA GLU A 49 -3.38 -25.59 9.44
C GLU A 49 -3.00 -25.95 7.99
N GLU A 50 -2.05 -25.22 7.38
CA GLU A 50 -1.59 -25.41 5.99
C GLU A 50 -2.73 -25.60 4.95
N PRO A 51 -3.67 -24.65 4.90
CA PRO A 51 -4.94 -24.85 4.22
C PRO A 51 -4.78 -24.94 2.69
N GLN A 52 -5.74 -25.61 2.05
CA GLN A 52 -5.86 -25.59 0.58
C GLN A 52 -6.41 -24.26 0.05
N SER A 53 -7.11 -23.50 0.90
CA SER A 53 -7.75 -22.23 0.56
C SER A 53 -7.82 -21.30 1.76
N ILE A 54 -7.72 -19.99 1.52
CA ILE A 54 -7.85 -18.96 2.56
C ILE A 54 -8.96 -17.97 2.22
N LYS A 55 -9.48 -17.31 3.25
CA LYS A 55 -10.50 -16.26 3.16
C LYS A 55 -9.83 -14.90 3.01
N LEU A 56 -10.20 -14.17 1.95
CA LEU A 56 -9.63 -12.87 1.57
C LEU A 56 -10.55 -11.67 1.93
N GLN A 57 -11.31 -11.77 3.02
CA GLN A 57 -12.32 -10.76 3.39
C GLN A 57 -11.78 -9.31 3.47
N ASN A 58 -10.65 -9.13 4.16
CA ASN A 58 -10.02 -7.81 4.35
C ASN A 58 -9.20 -7.31 3.15
N PRO A 59 -8.32 -8.12 2.52
CA PRO A 59 -7.47 -7.64 1.42
C PRO A 59 -8.26 -7.29 0.15
N LEU A 60 -9.49 -7.78 -0.03
CA LEU A 60 -10.37 -7.42 -1.15
C LEU A 60 -10.91 -5.99 -1.09
N ASN A 61 -10.73 -5.26 0.01
CA ASN A 61 -11.11 -3.85 0.14
C ASN A 61 -9.91 -2.98 0.56
N CYS A 62 -8.72 -3.35 0.13
CA CYS A 62 -7.49 -2.61 0.42
C CYS A 62 -6.70 -2.45 -0.88
N TRP A 63 -6.49 -1.20 -1.27
CA TRP A 63 -5.87 -0.84 -2.54
C TRP A 63 -4.66 0.06 -2.32
N LYS A 64 -3.67 -0.09 -3.20
CA LYS A 64 -2.57 0.85 -3.39
C LYS A 64 -2.72 1.44 -4.78
N VAL A 65 -2.72 2.76 -4.89
CA VAL A 65 -2.44 3.44 -6.16
C VAL A 65 -0.99 3.89 -6.10
N VAL A 66 -0.20 3.49 -7.10
CA VAL A 66 1.25 3.53 -7.06
C VAL A 66 1.76 4.37 -8.23
N VAL A 67 2.53 5.41 -7.90
CA VAL A 67 3.29 6.21 -8.86
C VAL A 67 4.77 5.91 -8.66
N VAL A 68 5.51 5.68 -9.74
CA VAL A 68 6.95 5.44 -9.73
C VAL A 68 7.66 6.58 -10.44
N PHE A 69 8.66 7.11 -9.75
CA PHE A 69 9.47 8.26 -10.12
C PHE A 69 10.96 7.93 -10.02
N GLY A 70 11.81 8.79 -10.59
CA GLY A 70 13.27 8.64 -10.58
C GLY A 70 13.90 9.10 -9.25
N ASP A 71 13.22 9.94 -8.49
CA ASP A 71 13.71 10.39 -7.19
C ASP A 71 12.61 10.80 -6.22
N MET A 72 13.05 11.27 -5.06
CA MET A 72 12.19 11.69 -3.96
C MET A 72 11.59 13.08 -4.17
N GLU A 73 12.28 13.97 -4.90
CA GLU A 73 11.82 15.34 -5.15
C GLU A 73 10.56 15.31 -6.02
N GLU A 74 10.54 14.45 -7.04
CA GLU A 74 9.36 14.22 -7.88
C GLU A 74 8.14 13.71 -7.07
N CYS A 75 8.37 12.86 -6.07
CA CYS A 75 7.30 12.41 -5.17
C CYS A 75 6.73 13.56 -4.34
N VAL A 76 7.58 14.48 -3.86
CA VAL A 76 7.15 15.65 -3.10
C VAL A 76 6.43 16.65 -3.99
N GLU A 77 6.93 16.89 -5.21
CA GLU A 77 6.29 17.76 -6.19
C GLU A 77 4.88 17.30 -6.55
N LEU A 78 4.68 15.99 -6.77
CA LEU A 78 3.34 15.44 -7.01
C LEU A 78 2.41 15.63 -5.80
N LEU A 79 2.92 15.51 -4.56
CA LEU A 79 2.13 15.80 -3.37
C LEU A 79 1.75 17.28 -3.29
N CYS A 80 2.65 18.21 -3.64
CA CYS A 80 2.33 19.64 -3.70
C CYS A 80 1.25 19.94 -4.75
N LEU A 81 1.34 19.36 -5.96
CA LEU A 81 0.29 19.50 -6.98
C LEU A 81 -1.07 18.96 -6.48
N LEU A 82 -1.06 17.85 -5.73
CA LEU A 82 -2.26 17.27 -5.14
C LEU A 82 -2.88 18.16 -4.05
N GLU A 83 -2.07 18.97 -3.35
CA GLU A 83 -2.54 19.94 -2.37
C GLU A 83 -3.25 21.13 -3.03
N GLU A 84 -2.70 21.59 -4.16
CA GLU A 84 -3.19 22.69 -5.00
C GLU A 84 -4.49 22.30 -5.73
N GLU A 85 -4.52 21.10 -6.32
CA GLU A 85 -5.63 20.58 -7.09
C GLU A 85 -6.18 19.29 -6.46
N PRO A 86 -6.84 19.35 -5.29
CA PRO A 86 -7.31 18.14 -4.62
C PRO A 86 -8.47 17.46 -5.40
N PRO A 87 -8.50 16.12 -5.45
CA PRO A 87 -9.55 15.39 -6.16
C PRO A 87 -10.91 15.60 -5.49
N THR A 88 -11.83 16.29 -6.16
CA THR A 88 -13.16 16.61 -5.60
C THR A 88 -13.97 15.36 -5.22
N ALA A 89 -13.81 14.27 -5.97
CA ALA A 89 -14.44 12.98 -5.69
C ALA A 89 -13.95 12.33 -4.37
N LEU A 90 -12.86 12.84 -3.79
CA LEU A 90 -12.24 12.37 -2.55
C LEU A 90 -12.26 13.45 -1.45
N ALA A 91 -13.14 14.45 -1.55
CA ALA A 91 -13.16 15.58 -0.61
C ALA A 91 -13.35 15.15 0.86
N GLU A 92 -14.07 14.05 1.10
CA GLU A 92 -14.30 13.48 2.43
C GLU A 92 -13.32 12.35 2.78
N THR A 93 -12.46 11.95 1.83
CA THR A 93 -11.50 10.86 2.01
C THR A 93 -10.21 11.40 2.61
N CYS A 94 -9.73 10.76 3.68
CA CYS A 94 -8.39 11.01 4.20
C CYS A 94 -7.33 10.49 3.20
N ILE A 95 -6.63 11.41 2.54
CA ILE A 95 -5.51 11.10 1.65
C ILE A 95 -4.31 10.71 2.50
N ARG A 96 -3.85 9.46 2.34
CA ARG A 96 -2.74 8.89 3.10
C ARG A 96 -1.97 7.89 2.28
N GLY A 97 -0.72 7.67 2.70
CA GLY A 97 0.16 6.81 1.94
C GLY A 97 1.57 6.72 2.46
N ARG A 98 2.48 6.26 1.60
CA ARG A 98 3.91 6.21 1.85
C ARG A 98 4.70 6.55 0.60
N MET A 99 5.87 7.13 0.79
CA MET A 99 6.87 7.29 -0.25
C MET A 99 8.21 6.68 0.16
N GLY A 100 8.98 6.18 -0.79
CA GLY A 100 10.30 5.60 -0.56
C GLY A 100 10.63 4.46 -1.51
N SER A 101 11.54 3.60 -1.07
CA SER A 101 12.00 2.45 -1.86
C SER A 101 12.25 1.26 -0.94
N SER A 102 11.96 0.05 -1.43
CA SER A 102 12.35 -1.20 -0.76
C SER A 102 13.85 -1.50 -0.86
N ASP A 103 14.57 -0.83 -1.77
CA ASP A 103 16.01 -0.98 -2.00
C ASP A 103 16.65 0.39 -2.30
N LYS A 104 17.59 0.83 -1.47
CA LYS A 104 18.34 2.09 -1.63
C LYS A 104 19.20 2.14 -2.89
N SER A 105 19.52 0.99 -3.50
CA SER A 105 20.22 0.92 -4.77
C SER A 105 19.31 1.03 -5.99
N SER A 106 17.98 0.95 -5.79
CA SER A 106 17.00 1.19 -6.84
C SER A 106 17.12 2.64 -7.33
N PRO A 107 17.17 2.88 -8.66
CA PRO A 107 17.08 4.23 -9.21
C PRO A 107 15.66 4.79 -9.15
N ASN A 108 14.69 4.00 -8.68
CA ASN A 108 13.29 4.39 -8.61
C ASN A 108 12.83 4.61 -7.18
N VAL A 109 12.04 5.65 -6.97
CA VAL A 109 11.29 5.94 -5.75
C VAL A 109 9.81 5.80 -6.05
N VAL A 110 9.06 5.31 -5.07
CA VAL A 110 7.64 4.99 -5.22
C VAL A 110 6.83 5.87 -4.29
N LEU A 111 5.75 6.46 -4.81
CA LEU A 111 4.68 7.11 -4.04
C LEU A 111 3.44 6.21 -4.06
N ILE A 112 2.96 5.82 -2.88
CA ILE A 112 1.86 4.88 -2.69
C ILE A 112 0.73 5.57 -1.95
N PHE A 113 -0.44 5.66 -2.57
CA PHE A 113 -1.69 6.10 -1.94
C PHE A 113 -2.52 4.89 -1.51
N GLN A 114 -3.05 4.93 -0.29
CA GLN A 114 -3.86 3.83 0.26
C GLN A 114 -5.35 4.15 0.15
N MET A 115 -6.09 3.30 -0.56
CA MET A 115 -7.53 3.46 -0.80
C MET A 115 -8.31 2.26 -0.26
N LEU A 116 -9.54 2.51 0.22
CA LEU A 116 -10.38 1.53 0.90
C LEU A 116 -11.55 1.02 0.06
N SER A 117 -11.76 1.61 -1.11
CA SER A 117 -12.76 1.14 -2.06
C SER A 117 -12.26 1.24 -3.49
N GLU A 118 -12.96 0.57 -4.40
CA GLU A 118 -12.71 0.67 -5.84
C GLU A 118 -13.00 2.07 -6.36
N ALA A 119 -14.06 2.72 -5.86
CA ALA A 119 -14.40 4.09 -6.21
C ALA A 119 -13.29 5.08 -5.80
N GLU A 120 -12.76 4.95 -4.57
CA GLU A 120 -11.64 5.78 -4.11
C GLU A 120 -10.37 5.54 -4.93
N ARG A 121 -10.06 4.26 -5.20
CA ARG A 121 -8.94 3.86 -6.06
C ARG A 121 -9.07 4.48 -7.44
N ASP A 122 -10.22 4.37 -8.08
CA ASP A 122 -10.43 4.84 -9.45
C ASP A 122 -10.40 6.36 -9.53
N ALA A 123 -10.99 7.05 -8.56
CA ALA A 123 -10.92 8.50 -8.45
C ALA A 123 -9.47 8.99 -8.27
N MET A 124 -8.71 8.38 -7.36
CA MET A 124 -7.30 8.71 -7.16
C MET A 124 -6.47 8.40 -8.42
N LEU A 125 -6.68 7.23 -9.04
CA LEU A 125 -5.95 6.82 -10.23
C LEU A 125 -6.21 7.75 -11.42
N ALA A 126 -7.46 8.15 -11.65
CA ALA A 126 -7.81 9.10 -12.70
C ALA A 126 -7.13 10.45 -12.47
N HIS A 127 -7.18 10.93 -11.23
CA HIS A 127 -6.60 12.21 -10.88
C HIS A 127 -5.06 12.23 -10.98
N LEU A 128 -4.38 11.17 -10.52
CA LEU A 128 -2.93 11.05 -10.66
C LEU A 128 -2.47 10.88 -12.11
N ARG A 129 -3.33 10.35 -13.00
CA ARG A 129 -3.01 10.32 -14.44
C ARG A 129 -2.96 11.72 -15.05
N GLU A 130 -3.70 12.67 -14.50
CA GLU A 130 -3.70 14.07 -14.95
C GLU A 130 -2.49 14.81 -14.35
N LEU A 131 -2.20 14.61 -13.06
CA LEU A 131 -1.14 15.34 -12.36
C LEU A 131 0.28 14.84 -12.63
N ALA A 132 0.51 13.52 -12.63
CA ALA A 132 1.86 12.96 -12.70
C ALA A 132 2.69 13.36 -13.96
N PRO A 133 2.09 13.51 -15.16
CA PRO A 133 2.80 14.00 -16.34
C PRO A 133 3.40 15.41 -16.18
N HIS A 134 2.85 16.24 -15.30
CA HIS A 134 3.37 17.59 -15.03
C HIS A 134 4.67 17.58 -14.24
N VAL A 135 4.91 16.51 -13.46
CA VAL A 135 6.16 16.28 -12.72
C VAL A 135 7.18 15.59 -13.60
N ASN A 136 6.81 14.41 -14.15
CA ASN A 136 7.69 13.66 -15.02
C ASN A 136 6.87 12.83 -16.03
N PRO A 137 6.97 13.08 -17.35
CA PRO A 137 6.23 12.32 -18.36
C PRO A 137 6.68 10.84 -18.48
N GLY A 138 7.83 10.48 -17.92
CA GLY A 138 8.35 9.11 -17.83
C GLY A 138 7.85 8.31 -16.62
N TYR A 139 6.91 8.84 -15.84
CA TYR A 139 6.33 8.16 -14.69
C TYR A 139 5.69 6.81 -15.05
N SER A 140 5.62 5.90 -14.08
CA SER A 140 4.74 4.73 -14.16
C SER A 140 3.61 4.85 -13.13
N LEU A 141 2.39 4.53 -13.53
CA LEU A 141 1.21 4.57 -12.67
C LEU A 141 0.39 3.30 -12.80
N PHE A 142 0.14 2.64 -11.67
CA PHE A 142 -0.67 1.44 -11.60
C PHE A 142 -1.35 1.33 -10.24
N PHE A 143 -2.12 0.27 -10.04
CA PHE A 143 -2.69 -0.05 -8.75
C PHE A 143 -2.60 -1.54 -8.46
N GLU A 144 -2.63 -1.89 -7.19
CA GLU A 144 -2.57 -3.28 -6.72
C GLU A 144 -3.32 -3.44 -5.40
N ARG A 145 -3.48 -4.68 -4.94
CA ARG A 145 -4.01 -4.96 -3.60
C ARG A 145 -3.00 -4.56 -2.52
N GLY A 146 -3.47 -3.96 -1.43
CA GLY A 146 -2.61 -3.40 -0.40
C GLY A 146 -1.70 -4.40 0.32
N CYS A 147 -2.13 -5.65 0.46
CA CYS A 147 -1.30 -6.74 1.00
C CYS A 147 -0.86 -7.74 -0.09
N GLY A 148 -0.72 -7.26 -1.33
CA GLY A 148 -0.30 -8.03 -2.51
C GLY A 148 0.91 -8.95 -2.26
N ASP A 149 1.95 -8.44 -1.59
CA ASP A 149 3.18 -9.20 -1.33
C ASP A 149 2.96 -10.46 -0.49
N LEU A 150 1.98 -10.47 0.41
CA LEU A 150 1.68 -11.61 1.27
C LEU A 150 0.68 -12.54 0.61
N TYR A 151 -0.48 -12.00 0.25
CA TYR A 151 -1.57 -12.78 -0.32
C TYR A 151 -1.27 -13.25 -1.74
N GLY A 152 -0.61 -12.45 -2.56
CA GLY A 152 -0.23 -12.81 -3.94
C GLY A 152 0.86 -13.87 -3.99
N SER A 153 1.80 -13.85 -3.04
CA SER A 153 2.75 -14.95 -2.88
C SER A 153 2.04 -16.28 -2.66
N LEU A 154 0.90 -16.31 -1.96
CA LEU A 154 0.15 -17.53 -1.66
C LEU A 154 -0.89 -17.90 -2.73
N CYS A 155 -1.65 -16.91 -3.21
CA CYS A 155 -2.86 -17.08 -4.02
C CYS A 155 -2.67 -16.73 -5.50
N GLY A 156 -1.49 -16.27 -5.91
CA GLY A 156 -1.21 -15.82 -7.28
C GLY A 156 -1.83 -14.46 -7.60
N ASP A 157 -2.11 -14.24 -8.88
CA ASP A 157 -2.58 -12.96 -9.42
C ASP A 157 -3.87 -12.46 -8.75
N TRP A 158 -3.82 -11.23 -8.25
CA TRP A 158 -4.89 -10.61 -7.50
C TRP A 158 -6.15 -10.30 -8.32
N HIS A 159 -6.04 -10.24 -9.65
CA HIS A 159 -7.20 -10.08 -10.53
C HIS A 159 -8.17 -11.27 -10.44
N ASN A 160 -7.66 -12.45 -10.04
CA ASN A 160 -8.45 -13.68 -9.95
C ASN A 160 -8.90 -13.99 -8.51
N TRP A 161 -8.59 -13.12 -7.55
CA TRP A 161 -8.93 -13.38 -6.15
C TRP A 161 -10.44 -13.32 -5.92
N GLN A 162 -10.93 -14.32 -5.18
CA GLN A 162 -12.29 -14.39 -4.68
C GLN A 162 -12.29 -14.34 -3.16
N VAL A 163 -13.47 -14.23 -2.54
CA VAL A 163 -13.61 -14.22 -1.07
C VAL A 163 -12.96 -15.46 -0.43
N VAL A 164 -13.02 -16.60 -1.11
CA VAL A 164 -12.26 -17.80 -0.79
C VAL A 164 -11.32 -18.08 -1.95
N ALA A 165 -10.01 -18.01 -1.72
CA ALA A 165 -9.00 -18.19 -2.75
C ALA A 165 -8.18 -19.46 -2.50
N PRO A 166 -7.86 -20.24 -3.54
CA PRO A 166 -6.97 -21.38 -3.41
C PRO A 166 -5.55 -20.91 -3.07
N VAL A 167 -4.85 -21.68 -2.23
CA VAL A 167 -3.42 -21.49 -1.98
C VAL A 167 -2.65 -22.25 -3.05
N ILE A 168 -2.17 -21.53 -4.05
CA ILE A 168 -1.47 -22.10 -5.21
C ILE A 168 -0.02 -22.44 -4.85
N ASN A 169 0.61 -21.62 -4.00
CA ASN A 169 2.01 -21.78 -3.57
C ASN A 169 2.11 -22.27 -2.12
N ARG A 170 1.63 -23.49 -1.86
CA ARG A 170 1.60 -24.07 -0.50
C ARG A 170 2.99 -24.17 0.15
N GLN A 171 4.02 -24.39 -0.65
CA GLN A 171 5.42 -24.42 -0.22
C GLN A 171 5.89 -23.10 0.42
N LEU A 172 5.22 -21.97 0.15
CA LEU A 172 5.56 -20.67 0.72
C LEU A 172 4.86 -20.41 2.07
N ILE A 173 3.92 -21.27 2.50
CA ILE A 173 3.18 -21.08 3.76
C ILE A 173 4.12 -20.90 4.96
N PRO A 174 5.16 -21.74 5.20
CA PRO A 174 6.03 -21.57 6.36
C PRO A 174 6.77 -20.22 6.35
N PHE A 175 7.25 -19.81 5.18
CA PHE A 175 7.96 -18.54 5.00
C PHE A 175 7.04 -17.34 5.22
N ILE A 176 5.85 -17.34 4.62
CA ILE A 176 4.88 -16.25 4.76
C ILE A 176 4.39 -16.16 6.21
N ARG A 177 4.11 -17.30 6.85
CA ARG A 177 3.70 -17.35 8.27
C ARG A 177 4.76 -16.73 9.18
N GLU A 178 6.03 -17.07 8.98
CA GLU A 178 7.14 -16.49 9.75
C GLU A 178 7.30 -14.98 9.48
N LYS A 179 7.18 -14.56 8.22
CA LYS A 179 7.19 -13.13 7.86
C LYS A 179 6.08 -12.35 8.57
N ILE A 180 4.87 -12.91 8.64
CA ILE A 180 3.74 -12.29 9.35
C ILE A 180 4.02 -12.25 10.86
N ASN A 181 4.53 -13.34 11.45
CA ASN A 181 4.87 -13.40 12.88
C ASN A 181 5.85 -12.28 13.27
N LYS A 182 6.90 -12.05 12.48
CA LYS A 182 7.84 -10.94 12.68
C LYS A 182 7.16 -9.57 12.60
N LEU A 183 6.33 -9.35 11.58
CA LEU A 183 5.57 -8.10 11.44
C LEU A 183 4.65 -7.83 12.64
N LEU A 184 3.96 -8.86 13.14
CA LEU A 184 3.09 -8.75 14.33
C LEU A 184 3.86 -8.40 15.60
N ARG A 185 5.14 -8.80 15.69
CA ARG A 185 6.04 -8.46 16.80
C ARG A 185 6.80 -7.13 16.60
N GLY A 186 6.68 -6.51 15.42
CA GLY A 186 7.43 -5.31 15.07
C GLY A 186 8.92 -5.56 14.81
N GLU A 187 9.29 -6.79 14.44
CA GLU A 187 10.64 -7.18 14.05
C GLU A 187 10.79 -6.94 12.53
N TYR A 188 11.56 -5.92 12.14
CA TYR A 188 11.75 -5.49 10.73
C TYR A 188 13.16 -5.73 10.23
#